data_AF-A0A7S1V2N7-F1
#
_entry.id   AF-A0A7S1V2N7-F1
#
_cell.length_a   1.000
_cell.length_b   1.000
_cell.length_c   1.000
_cell.angle_alpha   90.00
_cell.angle_beta   90.00
_cell.angle_gamma   90.00
#
_symmetry.space_group_name_H-M   'P 1'
#
loop_
_entity.id
_entity.type
_entity.pdbx_description
1 polymer ?
#
loop_
_entity_poly.entity_id
_entity_poly.type
_entity_poly.pdbx_seq_one_letter_code
_entity_poly.pdbx_strand_id
1 'polypeptide(L)'
;LISEARSGASKVEDGASRERRRSTKHESSLDRLKYAFRTFVCAFIACVGPIALVLDDVQWSDSASLELIRSLFSDASVRGLVVIASYRDNEVQDTDPVAVELRHLEREAGNRTTRIQLSNHTEEELNMLFADLLKMEEEDVHSLTHVVFLKTHGNVFYSLQLLRFLVEKDIVHASARWLQWEWDVAEVQQQANVTDNVVYLVVKKIC
;
A
#
# COMPACT_ATOMS: atom_id res chain seq x y z
N LEU A 1 29.53 -47.14 36.82
CA LEU A 1 29.74 -46.26 35.64
C LEU A 1 28.91 -46.66 34.41
N ILE A 2 27.78 -47.36 34.53
CA ILE A 2 26.90 -47.69 33.37
C ILE A 2 25.44 -47.23 33.57
N SER A 3 25.04 -46.71 34.75
CA SER A 3 23.63 -46.34 35.01
C SER A 3 23.22 -44.92 34.58
N GLU A 4 24.15 -44.01 34.26
CA GLU A 4 23.80 -42.60 34.00
C GLU A 4 23.64 -42.24 32.51
N ALA A 5 24.08 -43.10 31.59
CA ALA A 5 23.99 -42.82 30.15
C ALA A 5 22.60 -43.06 29.53
N ARG A 6 21.70 -43.80 30.20
CA ARG A 6 20.33 -44.07 29.70
C ARG A 6 19.32 -42.96 30.00
N SER A 7 19.61 -42.06 30.94
CA SER A 7 18.70 -40.97 31.34
C SER A 7 18.75 -39.77 30.39
N GLY A 8 19.90 -39.51 29.76
CA GLY A 8 20.09 -38.41 28.80
C GLY A 8 19.44 -38.65 27.43
N ALA A 9 19.47 -39.89 26.91
CA ALA A 9 18.91 -40.23 25.61
C ALA A 9 17.36 -40.12 25.58
N SER A 10 16.69 -40.54 26.67
CA SER A 10 15.22 -40.45 26.79
C SER A 10 14.72 -39.00 26.81
N LYS A 11 15.47 -38.06 27.40
CA LYS A 11 15.10 -36.63 27.45
C LYS A 11 15.27 -35.92 26.09
N VAL A 12 16.22 -36.34 25.27
CA VAL A 12 16.46 -35.75 23.94
C VAL A 12 15.44 -36.27 22.92
N GLU A 13 15.08 -37.55 22.97
CA GLU A 13 14.01 -38.13 22.14
C GLU A 13 12.61 -37.58 22.50
N ASP A 14 12.34 -37.31 23.78
CA ASP A 14 11.10 -36.67 24.23
C ASP A 14 11.00 -35.20 23.78
N GLY A 15 12.12 -34.49 23.71
CA GLY A 15 12.19 -33.13 23.17
C GLY A 15 11.86 -33.09 21.67
N ALA A 16 12.54 -33.92 20.87
CA ALA A 16 12.30 -34.02 19.42
C ALA A 16 10.89 -34.54 19.07
N SER A 17 10.33 -35.43 19.89
CA SER A 17 8.97 -35.95 19.73
C SER A 17 7.90 -34.91 20.12
N ARG A 18 8.17 -34.06 21.12
CA ARG A 18 7.31 -32.92 21.48
C ARG A 18 7.38 -31.80 20.44
N GLU A 19 8.56 -31.52 19.88
CA GLU A 19 8.76 -30.57 18.78
C GLU A 19 8.01 -31.03 17.52
N ARG A 20 8.14 -32.32 17.13
CA ARG A 20 7.40 -32.92 16.01
C ARG A 20 5.90 -32.92 16.22
N ARG A 21 5.41 -33.24 17.42
CA ARG A 21 3.97 -33.22 17.76
C ARG A 21 3.40 -31.80 17.82
N ARG A 22 4.19 -30.81 18.23
CA ARG A 22 3.80 -29.39 18.17
C ARG A 22 3.75 -28.90 16.72
N SER A 23 4.78 -29.20 15.92
CA SER A 23 4.88 -28.84 14.50
C SER A 23 3.71 -29.41 13.69
N THR A 24 3.46 -30.72 13.76
CA THR A 24 2.33 -31.39 13.06
C THR A 24 0.94 -30.90 13.50
N LYS A 25 0.76 -30.54 14.78
CA LYS A 25 -0.51 -29.99 15.27
C LYS A 25 -0.73 -28.54 14.82
N HIS A 26 0.33 -27.76 14.67
CA HIS A 26 0.28 -26.39 14.16
C HIS A 26 -0.03 -26.38 12.66
N GLU A 27 0.65 -27.22 11.90
CA GLU A 27 0.46 -27.43 10.46
C GLU A 27 -0.99 -27.83 10.14
N SER A 28 -1.53 -28.79 10.90
CA SER A 28 -2.94 -29.20 10.80
C SER A 28 -3.96 -28.10 11.13
N SER A 29 -3.60 -27.12 11.97
CA SER A 29 -4.50 -26.01 12.34
C SER A 29 -4.50 -24.90 11.30
N LEU A 30 -3.33 -24.60 10.72
CA LEU A 30 -3.19 -23.65 9.63
C LEU A 30 -3.90 -24.14 8.36
N ASP A 31 -3.79 -25.42 8.03
CA ASP A 31 -4.50 -26.00 6.87
C ASP A 31 -6.02 -25.93 7.03
N ARG A 32 -6.53 -26.17 8.25
CA ARG A 32 -7.95 -25.96 8.55
C ARG A 32 -8.36 -24.50 8.40
N LEU A 33 -7.52 -23.55 8.83
CA LEU A 33 -7.79 -22.13 8.67
C LEU A 33 -7.81 -21.72 7.19
N LYS A 34 -6.83 -22.16 6.39
CA LYS A 34 -6.78 -21.94 4.94
C LYS A 34 -8.03 -22.49 4.25
N TYR A 35 -8.44 -23.71 4.60
CA TYR A 35 -9.65 -24.32 4.06
C TYR A 35 -10.91 -23.54 4.44
N ALA A 36 -11.05 -23.17 5.72
CA ALA A 36 -12.19 -22.38 6.19
C ALA A 36 -12.26 -21.02 5.50
N PHE A 37 -11.12 -20.34 5.34
CA PHE A 37 -11.04 -19.05 4.68
C PHE A 37 -11.42 -19.14 3.20
N ARG A 38 -10.89 -20.14 2.47
CA ARG A 38 -11.30 -20.41 1.07
C ARG A 38 -12.80 -20.68 0.96
N THR A 39 -13.33 -21.52 1.84
CA THR A 39 -14.77 -21.87 1.85
C THR A 39 -15.62 -20.64 2.11
N PHE A 40 -15.20 -19.79 3.05
CA PHE A 40 -15.84 -18.52 3.34
C PHE A 40 -15.86 -17.59 2.11
N VAL A 41 -14.71 -17.41 1.45
CA VAL A 41 -14.60 -16.57 0.25
C VAL A 41 -15.48 -17.11 -0.88
N CYS A 42 -15.44 -18.41 -1.16
CA CYS A 42 -16.27 -19.04 -2.19
C CYS A 42 -17.77 -18.91 -1.87
N ALA A 43 -18.18 -19.11 -0.62
CA ALA A 43 -19.56 -18.95 -0.20
C ALA A 43 -20.04 -17.50 -0.37
N PHE A 44 -19.17 -16.54 -0.06
CA PHE A 44 -19.46 -15.12 -0.24
C PHE A 44 -19.66 -14.79 -1.72
N ILE A 45 -18.71 -15.19 -2.59
CA ILE A 45 -18.80 -14.98 -4.03
C ILE A 45 -20.05 -15.64 -4.63
N ALA A 46 -20.40 -16.85 -4.18
CA ALA A 46 -21.62 -17.53 -4.64
C ALA A 46 -22.89 -16.75 -4.27
N CYS A 47 -22.87 -15.99 -3.16
CA CYS A 47 -24.01 -15.21 -2.69
C CYS A 47 -24.09 -13.81 -3.31
N VAL A 48 -22.96 -13.12 -3.50
CA VAL A 48 -22.94 -11.70 -3.92
C VAL A 48 -22.42 -11.48 -5.34
N GLY A 49 -21.89 -12.51 -5.99
CA GLY A 49 -21.19 -12.41 -7.27
C GLY A 49 -19.69 -12.11 -7.11
N PRO A 50 -19.00 -11.74 -8.20
CA PRO A 50 -17.57 -11.45 -8.18
C PRO A 50 -17.22 -10.34 -7.18
N ILE A 51 -16.11 -10.50 -6.45
CA ILE A 51 -15.65 -9.56 -5.44
C ILE A 51 -14.23 -9.08 -5.70
N ALA A 52 -13.93 -7.87 -5.22
CA ALA A 52 -12.58 -7.34 -5.12
C ALA A 52 -12.16 -7.25 -3.64
N LEU A 53 -11.03 -7.87 -3.28
CA LEU A 53 -10.39 -7.73 -1.98
C LEU A 53 -9.24 -6.72 -2.11
N VAL A 54 -9.36 -5.57 -1.44
CA VAL A 54 -8.33 -4.52 -1.43
C VAL A 54 -7.53 -4.62 -0.15
N LEU A 55 -6.21 -4.79 -0.29
CA LEU A 55 -5.24 -4.87 0.79
C LEU A 55 -4.30 -3.68 0.69
N ASP A 56 -4.31 -2.81 1.70
CA ASP A 56 -3.44 -1.64 1.74
C ASP A 56 -2.25 -1.87 2.68
N ASP A 57 -1.16 -1.16 2.42
CA ASP A 57 0.11 -1.22 3.16
C ASP A 57 0.60 -2.66 3.46
N VAL A 58 0.57 -3.54 2.46
CA VAL A 58 0.89 -4.97 2.68
C VAL A 58 2.34 -5.19 3.13
N GLN A 59 3.22 -4.20 2.98
CA GLN A 59 4.58 -4.22 3.54
C GLN A 59 4.61 -4.39 5.07
N TRP A 60 3.54 -4.06 5.79
CA TRP A 60 3.44 -4.21 7.25
C TRP A 60 2.76 -5.52 7.69
N SER A 61 2.38 -6.39 6.74
CA SER A 61 1.75 -7.67 7.06
C SER A 61 2.76 -8.71 7.53
N ASP A 62 2.33 -9.63 8.40
CA ASP A 62 3.11 -10.82 8.71
C ASP A 62 3.04 -11.87 7.57
N SER A 63 4.00 -12.79 7.56
CA SER A 63 4.10 -13.82 6.53
C SER A 63 2.93 -14.81 6.55
N ALA A 64 2.35 -15.10 7.72
CA ALA A 64 1.23 -16.02 7.85
C ALA A 64 -0.05 -15.46 7.21
N SER A 65 -0.24 -14.14 7.30
CA SER A 65 -1.34 -13.40 6.68
C SER A 65 -1.23 -13.43 5.15
N LEU A 66 -0.03 -13.18 4.62
CA LEU A 66 0.22 -13.25 3.17
C LEU A 66 0.11 -14.68 2.64
N GLU A 67 0.54 -15.67 3.41
CA GLU A 67 0.35 -17.08 3.09
C GLU A 67 -1.14 -17.46 3.02
N LEU A 68 -1.96 -16.93 3.93
CA LEU A 68 -3.39 -17.16 3.93
C LEU A 68 -4.05 -16.58 2.67
N ILE A 69 -3.68 -15.36 2.27
CA ILE A 69 -4.14 -14.74 1.01
C ILE A 69 -3.66 -15.54 -0.20
N ARG A 70 -2.38 -15.93 -0.23
CA ARG A 70 -1.81 -16.77 -1.29
C ARG A 70 -2.61 -18.07 -1.48
N SER A 71 -3.07 -18.68 -0.39
CA SER A 71 -3.84 -19.93 -0.45
C SER A 71 -5.15 -19.84 -1.24
N LEU A 72 -5.69 -18.63 -1.44
CA LEU A 72 -6.87 -18.39 -2.28
C LEU A 72 -6.58 -18.60 -3.78
N PHE A 73 -5.32 -18.41 -4.22
CA PHE A 73 -4.94 -18.50 -5.63
C PHE A 73 -4.60 -19.92 -6.09
N SER A 74 -4.21 -20.78 -5.15
CA SER A 74 -3.86 -22.19 -5.41
C SER A 74 -5.08 -23.08 -5.67
N ASP A 75 -6.31 -22.55 -5.54
CA ASP A 75 -7.55 -23.29 -5.77
C ASP A 75 -8.34 -22.74 -6.96
N ALA A 76 -8.52 -23.58 -7.98
CA ALA A 76 -9.31 -23.24 -9.15
C ALA A 76 -10.83 -23.09 -8.88
N SER A 77 -11.30 -23.47 -7.69
CA SER A 77 -12.69 -23.26 -7.25
C SER A 77 -12.97 -21.80 -6.86
N VAL A 78 -11.94 -21.04 -6.47
CA VAL A 78 -12.04 -19.62 -6.14
C VAL A 78 -12.07 -18.82 -7.44
N ARG A 79 -13.28 -18.69 -8.02
CA ARG A 79 -13.51 -17.90 -9.25
C ARG A 79 -14.28 -16.64 -8.90
N GLY A 80 -14.02 -15.55 -9.63
CA GLY A 80 -14.68 -14.26 -9.36
C GLY A 80 -14.06 -13.48 -8.19
N LEU A 81 -12.81 -13.78 -7.81
CA LEU A 81 -12.04 -12.97 -6.88
C LEU A 81 -10.99 -12.16 -7.64
N VAL A 82 -10.94 -10.86 -7.38
CA VAL A 82 -9.80 -9.99 -7.70
C VAL A 82 -9.17 -9.56 -6.39
N VAL A 83 -7.84 -9.63 -6.30
CA VAL A 83 -7.11 -9.07 -5.15
C VAL A 83 -6.29 -7.90 -5.65
N ILE A 84 -6.46 -6.75 -5.00
CA ILE A 84 -5.67 -5.55 -5.23
C ILE A 84 -4.82 -5.35 -3.99
N ALA A 85 -3.50 -5.31 -4.15
CA ALA A 85 -2.57 -5.08 -3.06
C ALA A 85 -1.70 -3.88 -3.38
N SER A 86 -1.67 -2.90 -2.49
CA SER A 86 -0.74 -1.76 -2.54
C SER A 86 0.39 -1.98 -1.53
N TYR A 87 1.60 -1.63 -1.96
CA TYR A 87 2.75 -1.59 -1.08
C TYR A 87 3.79 -0.59 -1.54
N ARG A 88 4.67 -0.21 -0.61
CA ARG A 88 5.78 0.70 -0.85
C ARG A 88 7.02 -0.08 -1.26
N ASP A 89 7.48 0.12 -2.48
CA ASP A 89 8.65 -0.57 -3.03
C ASP A 89 9.97 -0.21 -2.31
N ASN A 90 10.07 1.00 -1.76
CA ASN A 90 11.21 1.46 -0.98
C ASN A 90 11.28 0.91 0.46
N GLU A 91 10.18 0.36 0.98
CA GLU A 91 10.11 -0.26 2.32
C GLU A 91 10.23 -1.79 2.28
N VAL A 92 10.31 -2.38 1.08
CA VAL A 92 10.39 -3.83 0.87
C VAL A 92 11.71 -4.15 0.19
N GLN A 93 12.72 -4.52 0.98
CA GLN A 93 13.99 -5.00 0.46
C GLN A 93 13.86 -6.45 -0.02
N ASP A 94 14.68 -6.86 -1.00
CA ASP A 94 14.57 -8.18 -1.61
C ASP A 94 14.69 -9.35 -0.62
N THR A 95 15.35 -9.13 0.52
CA THR A 95 15.53 -10.10 1.60
C THR A 95 14.39 -10.14 2.61
N ASP A 96 13.45 -9.19 2.56
CA ASP A 96 12.40 -9.09 3.55
C ASP A 96 11.40 -10.25 3.41
N PRO A 97 10.90 -10.83 4.52
CA PRO A 97 9.92 -11.90 4.49
C PRO A 97 8.69 -11.55 3.64
N VAL A 98 8.24 -10.30 3.69
CA VAL A 98 7.11 -9.82 2.88
C VAL A 98 7.44 -9.82 1.39
N ALA A 99 8.66 -9.42 0.99
CA ALA A 99 9.10 -9.44 -0.40
C ALA A 99 9.07 -10.87 -0.97
N VAL A 100 9.52 -11.85 -0.16
CA VAL A 100 9.49 -13.27 -0.51
C VAL A 100 8.04 -13.72 -0.72
N GLU A 101 7.16 -13.43 0.23
CA GLU A 101 5.74 -13.83 0.15
C GLU A 101 5.01 -13.18 -1.02
N LEU A 102 5.28 -11.90 -1.33
CA LEU A 102 4.72 -11.21 -2.50
C LEU A 102 5.16 -11.89 -3.80
N ARG A 103 6.44 -12.23 -3.95
CA ARG A 103 6.92 -12.99 -5.13
C ARG A 103 6.26 -14.37 -5.23
N HIS A 104 6.04 -15.05 -4.11
CA HIS A 104 5.30 -16.31 -4.11
C HIS A 104 3.84 -16.12 -4.55
N LEU A 105 3.19 -15.06 -4.09
CA LEU A 105 1.83 -14.71 -4.50
C LEU A 105 1.77 -14.41 -6.01
N GLU A 106 2.70 -13.60 -6.52
CA GLU A 106 2.80 -13.30 -7.96
C GLU A 106 2.99 -14.57 -8.79
N ARG A 107 3.82 -15.52 -8.32
CA ARG A 107 4.04 -16.83 -8.97
C ARG A 107 2.81 -17.72 -8.96
N GLU A 108 2.09 -17.83 -7.84
CA GLU A 108 0.86 -18.64 -7.71
C GLU A 108 -0.29 -18.07 -8.53
N ALA A 109 -0.44 -16.75 -8.54
CA ALA A 109 -1.40 -16.08 -9.41
C ALA A 109 -1.01 -16.23 -10.89
N GLY A 110 0.28 -16.35 -11.19
CA GLY A 110 0.80 -16.64 -12.52
C GLY A 110 0.58 -15.49 -13.49
N ASN A 111 0.13 -15.79 -14.71
CA ASN A 111 -0.17 -14.77 -15.74
C ASN A 111 -1.43 -13.92 -15.42
N ARG A 112 -2.09 -14.16 -14.28
CA ARG A 112 -3.26 -13.40 -13.83
C ARG A 112 -2.88 -12.19 -12.97
N THR A 113 -1.58 -11.98 -12.73
CA THR A 113 -1.05 -10.86 -11.95
C THR A 113 -0.75 -9.68 -12.86
N THR A 114 -1.11 -8.48 -12.43
CA THR A 114 -0.70 -7.23 -13.07
C THR A 114 -0.03 -6.34 -12.03
N ARG A 115 1.20 -5.93 -12.30
CA ARG A 115 1.93 -4.97 -11.47
C ARG A 115 1.75 -3.58 -12.05
N ILE A 116 1.24 -2.66 -11.24
CA ILE A 116 1.11 -1.24 -11.59
C ILE A 116 2.11 -0.49 -10.73
N GLN A 117 3.17 0.02 -11.34
CA GLN A 117 4.12 0.91 -10.68
C GLN A 117 3.55 2.32 -10.74
N LEU A 118 3.33 2.94 -9.57
CA LEU A 118 2.92 4.34 -9.48
C LEU A 118 4.17 5.20 -9.34
N SER A 119 4.49 5.97 -10.38
CA SER A 119 5.53 6.99 -10.34
C SER A 119 4.95 8.34 -9.92
N ASN A 120 5.83 9.25 -9.50
CA ASN A 120 5.46 10.66 -9.40
C ASN A 120 4.99 11.16 -10.78
N HIS A 121 4.03 12.09 -10.77
CA HIS A 121 3.50 12.71 -11.97
C HIS A 121 4.57 13.58 -12.63
N THR A 122 4.54 13.69 -13.96
CA THR A 122 5.30 14.76 -14.63
C THR A 122 4.70 16.13 -14.32
N GLU A 123 5.40 17.20 -14.71
CA GLU A 123 4.87 18.55 -14.54
C GLU A 123 3.58 18.75 -15.34
N GLU A 124 3.51 18.19 -16.54
CA GLU A 124 2.33 18.22 -17.41
C GLU A 124 1.16 17.43 -16.81
N GLU A 125 1.42 16.22 -16.30
CA GLU A 125 0.40 15.40 -15.62
C GLU A 125 -0.13 16.08 -14.35
N LEU A 126 0.73 16.80 -13.64
CA LEU A 126 0.32 17.59 -12.50
C LEU A 126 -0.47 18.83 -12.93
N ASN A 127 -0.12 19.43 -14.06
CA ASN A 127 -0.82 20.59 -14.61
C ASN A 127 -2.25 20.24 -15.01
N MET A 128 -2.43 19.12 -15.72
CA MET A 128 -3.75 18.59 -16.07
C MET A 128 -4.60 18.35 -14.81
N LEU A 129 -4.00 17.75 -13.77
CA LEU A 129 -4.69 17.55 -12.49
C LEU A 129 -5.14 18.88 -11.86
N PHE A 130 -4.29 19.91 -11.89
CA PHE A 130 -4.63 21.20 -11.28
C PHE A 130 -5.64 21.99 -12.10
N ALA A 131 -5.54 21.97 -13.43
CA ALA A 131 -6.53 22.53 -14.35
C ALA A 131 -7.92 21.92 -14.09
N ASP A 132 -7.99 20.60 -13.95
CA ASP A 132 -9.22 19.89 -13.63
C ASP A 132 -9.79 20.22 -12.24
N LEU A 133 -8.93 20.39 -11.24
CA LEU A 133 -9.32 20.74 -9.87
C LEU A 133 -9.82 22.17 -9.76
N LEU A 134 -9.14 23.11 -10.43
CA LEU A 134 -9.46 24.54 -10.39
C LEU A 134 -10.51 24.93 -11.44
N LYS A 135 -10.86 24.02 -12.37
CA LYS A 135 -11.77 24.27 -13.49
C LYS A 135 -11.31 25.45 -14.36
N MET A 136 -10.03 25.42 -14.70
CA MET A 136 -9.35 26.43 -15.51
C MET A 136 -8.61 25.76 -16.67
N GLU A 137 -8.19 26.55 -17.66
CA GLU A 137 -7.38 26.05 -18.76
C GLU A 137 -5.96 25.74 -18.28
N GLU A 138 -5.31 24.75 -18.92
CA GLU A 138 -3.96 24.31 -18.57
C GLU A 138 -2.92 25.44 -18.66
N GLU A 139 -3.08 26.36 -19.60
CA GLU A 139 -2.18 27.50 -19.82
C GLU A 139 -2.18 28.47 -18.62
N ASP A 140 -3.36 28.70 -18.03
CA ASP A 140 -3.52 29.63 -16.91
C ASP A 140 -2.89 29.05 -15.64
N VAL A 141 -3.05 27.74 -15.42
CA VAL A 141 -2.63 27.05 -14.19
C VAL A 141 -1.15 26.68 -14.19
N HIS A 142 -0.50 26.66 -15.35
CA HIS A 142 0.90 26.27 -15.51
C HIS A 142 1.85 26.99 -14.55
N SER A 143 1.63 28.30 -14.32
CA SER A 143 2.47 29.10 -13.42
C SER A 143 2.45 28.60 -11.96
N LEU A 144 1.28 28.18 -11.48
CA LEU A 144 1.08 27.60 -10.16
C LEU A 144 1.66 26.17 -10.10
N THR A 145 1.35 25.37 -11.13
CA THR A 145 1.84 23.99 -11.24
C THR A 145 3.35 23.95 -11.19
N HIS A 146 4.05 24.83 -11.93
CA HIS A 146 5.50 24.86 -11.98
C HIS A 146 6.12 25.04 -10.58
N VAL A 147 5.60 25.99 -9.80
CA VAL A 147 6.11 26.26 -8.44
C VAL A 147 5.85 25.08 -7.52
N VAL A 148 4.67 24.47 -7.60
CA VAL A 148 4.34 23.29 -6.80
C VAL A 148 5.20 22.09 -7.22
N PHE A 149 5.36 21.86 -8.52
CA PHE A 149 6.15 20.77 -9.07
C PHE A 149 7.62 20.84 -8.62
N LEU A 150 8.23 22.02 -8.66
CA LEU A 150 9.61 22.22 -8.18
C LEU A 150 9.80 21.83 -6.71
N LYS A 151 8.74 21.94 -5.89
CA LYS A 151 8.79 21.58 -4.46
C LYS A 151 8.41 20.14 -4.17
N THR A 152 7.50 19.57 -4.95
CA THR A 152 6.94 18.24 -4.67
C THR A 152 7.50 17.15 -5.56
N HIS A 153 8.26 17.52 -6.59
CA HIS A 153 8.82 16.63 -7.60
C HIS A 153 7.78 15.66 -8.17
N GLY A 154 6.57 16.17 -8.43
CA GLY A 154 5.47 15.39 -8.99
C GLY A 154 4.76 14.45 -8.01
N ASN A 155 5.12 14.45 -6.72
CA ASN A 155 4.40 13.62 -5.75
C ASN A 155 2.99 14.20 -5.52
N VAL A 156 1.97 13.52 -6.05
CA VAL A 156 0.57 14.00 -6.05
C VAL A 156 0.08 14.32 -4.65
N PHE A 157 0.39 13.48 -3.67
CA PHE A 157 -0.02 13.73 -2.29
C PHE A 157 0.55 15.08 -1.82
N TYR A 158 1.86 15.28 -1.92
CA TYR A 158 2.49 16.54 -1.53
C TYR A 158 2.00 17.73 -2.35
N SER A 159 1.77 17.57 -3.66
CA SER A 159 1.23 18.62 -4.52
C SER A 159 -0.14 19.08 -4.06
N LEU A 160 -1.05 18.14 -3.76
CA LEU A 160 -2.38 18.46 -3.25
C LEU A 160 -2.35 19.05 -1.84
N GLN A 161 -1.43 18.59 -0.98
CA GLN A 161 -1.25 19.18 0.36
C GLN A 161 -0.78 20.64 0.26
N LEU A 162 0.19 20.93 -0.62
CA LEU A 162 0.70 22.28 -0.83
C LEU A 162 -0.37 23.18 -1.45
N LEU A 163 -1.06 22.72 -2.51
CA LEU A 163 -2.16 23.47 -3.12
C LEU A 163 -3.22 23.83 -2.08
N ARG A 164 -3.66 22.85 -1.28
CA ARG A 164 -4.64 23.10 -0.23
C ARG A 164 -4.12 24.06 0.85
N PHE A 165 -2.84 23.98 1.21
CA PHE A 165 -2.22 24.95 2.14
C PHE A 165 -2.26 26.37 1.57
N LEU A 166 -1.96 26.55 0.28
CA LEU A 166 -2.02 27.86 -0.39
C LEU A 166 -3.45 28.41 -0.40
N VAL A 167 -4.45 27.54 -0.60
CA VAL A 167 -5.87 27.91 -0.51
C VAL A 167 -6.29 28.25 0.92
N GLU A 168 -5.89 27.45 1.91
CA GLU A 168 -6.14 27.70 3.34
C GLU A 168 -5.50 29.02 3.82
N LYS A 169 -4.47 29.50 3.13
CA LYS A 169 -3.78 30.77 3.39
C LYS A 169 -4.29 31.96 2.57
N ASP A 170 -5.31 31.75 1.74
CA ASP A 170 -5.89 32.76 0.85
C ASP A 170 -4.90 33.28 -0.22
N ILE A 171 -3.79 32.57 -0.45
CA ILE A 171 -2.79 32.90 -1.50
C ILE A 171 -3.33 32.49 -2.87
N VAL A 172 -3.99 31.33 -2.92
CA VAL A 172 -4.74 30.86 -4.08
C VAL A 172 -6.21 30.93 -3.70
N HIS A 173 -6.96 31.87 -4.26
CA HIS A 173 -8.33 32.14 -3.83
C HIS A 173 -9.28 32.30 -5.03
N ALA A 174 -10.56 31.99 -4.82
CA ALA A 174 -11.58 32.20 -5.83
C ALA A 174 -11.98 33.68 -5.87
N SER A 175 -11.71 34.34 -6.98
CA SER A 175 -12.11 35.73 -7.20
C SER A 175 -13.61 35.80 -7.44
N ALA A 176 -14.35 36.37 -6.48
CA ALA A 176 -15.79 36.55 -6.58
C ALA A 176 -16.21 37.43 -7.78
N ARG A 177 -15.28 38.23 -8.31
CA ARG A 177 -15.52 39.14 -9.44
C ARG A 177 -15.52 38.42 -10.78
N TRP A 178 -14.66 37.43 -10.95
CA TRP A 178 -14.45 36.73 -12.23
C TRP A 178 -14.89 35.27 -12.20
N LEU A 179 -15.26 34.74 -11.02
CA LEU A 179 -15.58 33.34 -10.79
C LEU A 179 -14.44 32.39 -11.20
N GLN A 180 -13.21 32.87 -11.10
CA GLN A 180 -11.97 32.13 -11.42
C GLN A 180 -11.03 32.14 -10.23
N TRP A 181 -10.08 31.21 -10.20
CA TRP A 181 -9.01 31.24 -9.21
C TRP A 181 -7.96 32.27 -9.58
N GLU A 182 -7.51 33.02 -8.59
CA GLU A 182 -6.45 34.01 -8.70
C GLU A 182 -5.34 33.68 -7.69
N TRP A 183 -4.11 34.00 -8.08
CA TRP A 183 -2.93 33.90 -7.22
C TRP A 183 -1.84 34.85 -7.70
N ASP A 184 -0.97 35.26 -6.78
CA ASP A 184 0.29 35.91 -7.11
C ASP A 184 1.41 34.87 -7.11
N VAL A 185 2.03 34.65 -8.28
CA VAL A 185 3.12 33.68 -8.44
C VAL A 185 4.30 33.98 -7.50
N ALA A 186 4.61 35.24 -7.23
CA ALA A 186 5.69 35.62 -6.33
C ALA A 186 5.34 35.25 -4.87
N GLU A 187 4.09 35.43 -4.46
CA GLU A 187 3.62 35.04 -3.13
C GLU A 187 3.58 33.52 -2.97
N VAL A 188 3.11 32.79 -3.99
CA VAL A 188 3.15 31.33 -4.05
C VAL A 188 4.59 30.83 -3.92
N GLN A 189 5.55 31.40 -4.65
CA GLN A 189 6.96 31.04 -4.54
C GLN A 189 7.54 31.32 -3.15
N GLN A 190 7.22 32.48 -2.56
CA GLN A 190 7.70 32.83 -1.24
C GLN A 190 7.19 31.85 -0.18
N GLN A 191 5.90 31.53 -0.20
CA GLN A 191 5.26 30.67 0.79
C GLN A 191 5.62 29.19 0.59
N ALA A 192 5.78 28.75 -0.67
CA ALA A 192 6.30 27.44 -0.99
C ALA A 192 7.75 27.25 -0.51
N ASN A 193 8.58 28.31 -0.53
CA ASN A 193 9.94 28.28 0.04
C ASN A 193 9.96 28.30 1.57
N VAL A 194 9.02 29.00 2.23
CA VAL A 194 8.94 28.98 3.71
C VAL A 194 8.52 27.59 4.22
N THR A 195 7.83 26.81 3.39
CA THR A 195 7.29 25.49 3.74
C THR A 195 8.27 24.34 3.44
N ASP A 196 9.58 24.60 3.53
CA ASP A 196 10.68 23.68 3.15
C ASP A 196 10.63 22.28 3.79
N ASN A 197 9.79 22.07 4.82
CA ASN A 197 9.40 20.73 5.26
C ASN A 197 7.92 20.47 4.94
N VAL A 198 7.64 19.97 3.74
CA VAL A 198 6.31 19.45 3.36
C VAL A 198 5.84 18.36 4.33
N VAL A 199 6.79 17.65 4.97
CA VAL A 199 6.56 16.75 6.11
C VAL A 199 5.80 17.43 7.26
N TYR A 200 6.07 18.71 7.53
CA TYR A 200 5.41 19.47 8.59
C TYR A 200 3.92 19.71 8.30
N LEU A 201 3.51 19.85 7.03
CA LEU A 201 2.10 19.98 6.66
C LEU A 201 1.28 18.72 6.97
N VAL A 202 1.91 17.54 6.85
CA VAL A 202 1.28 16.24 7.14
C VAL A 202 1.26 15.99 8.65
N VAL A 203 2.36 16.27 9.35
CA VAL A 203 2.47 16.08 10.81
C VAL A 203 1.51 17.00 11.57
N LYS A 204 1.26 18.22 11.09
CA LYS A 204 0.35 19.16 11.76
C LYS A 204 -1.13 18.74 11.74
N LYS A 205 -1.52 17.72 10.96
CA LYS A 205 -2.89 17.18 10.93
C LYS A 205 -3.04 15.82 11.64
N ILE A 206 -1.95 15.20 12.11
CA ILE A 206 -1.97 13.89 12.80
C ILE A 206 -1.89 14.04 14.33
N CYS A 207 -1.65 15.25 14.86
CA CYS A 207 -1.66 15.56 16.30
C CYS A 207 -2.80 16.51 16.67
#